data_AF-A0AAV5CUF9-F1
#
_entry.id   AF-A0AAV5CUF9-F1
#
_cell.length_a   1.000
_cell.length_b   1.000
_cell.length_c   1.000
_cell.angle_alpha   90.00
_cell.angle_beta   90.00
_cell.angle_gamma   90.00
#
_symmetry.space_group_name_H-M   'P 1'
#
loop_
_entity.id
_entity.type
_entity.pdbx_description
1 polymer ?
#
loop_
_entity_poly.entity_id
_entity_poly.type
_entity_poly.pdbx_seq_one_letter_code
_entity_poly.pdbx_strand_id
1 'polypeptide(L)'
;MSSAMQSATATPRGRMPSSCTLLSHITNHGTSKPRRHLSCAATGGGRRDVLLGLGGAAFLLATSSSGDAALARPIQAPDLQNCHPPADLPATAPNVDCCGPTHGKPSGADGNITDFKLPAAKAPLRVRPAANLADREYVAKYERAVALMKALPADDPRSFAQQWRVHCAYCDGAYDQVGFPDLEVQVHNCWLFLPWHRLYLYFHERILGKLIGDDTFALPFWNWDAPAGMTLPPIYANKSSPLYDERRNPAHQPPFLMDLDYNGTDDTTVTSDQQIDQNLKIMYRQASIPHKSLVSLNTLS
;
A
#
# COMPACT_ATOMS: atom_id res chain seq x y z
N MET A 1 20.36 -25.22 -61.20
CA MET A 1 20.53 -23.84 -61.73
C MET A 1 19.82 -22.92 -60.76
N SER A 2 20.53 -22.43 -59.75
CA SER A 2 21.34 -21.20 -59.69
C SER A 2 20.60 -20.15 -58.86
N SER A 3 21.30 -19.74 -57.81
CA SER A 3 20.97 -18.76 -56.78
C SER A 3 20.59 -17.38 -57.31
N ALA A 4 19.82 -16.65 -56.49
CA ALA A 4 20.19 -15.27 -56.15
C ALA A 4 19.64 -14.90 -54.76
N MET A 5 20.57 -14.74 -53.80
CA MET A 5 20.40 -13.98 -52.57
C MET A 5 20.08 -12.52 -52.89
N GLN A 6 19.20 -11.89 -52.10
CA GLN A 6 19.28 -10.44 -51.89
C GLN A 6 19.02 -10.06 -50.44
N SER A 7 20.15 -9.67 -49.85
CA SER A 7 20.46 -8.91 -48.64
C SER A 7 19.35 -8.11 -47.95
N ALA A 8 19.28 -8.29 -46.63
CA ALA A 8 18.58 -7.45 -45.68
C ALA A 8 19.27 -6.07 -45.55
N THR A 9 18.48 -5.00 -45.59
CA THR A 9 18.91 -3.67 -45.17
C THR A 9 18.47 -3.43 -43.73
N ALA A 10 19.45 -3.38 -42.83
CA ALA A 10 19.26 -3.06 -41.43
C ALA A 10 19.07 -1.56 -41.25
N THR A 11 17.92 -1.14 -40.72
CA THR A 11 17.76 0.18 -40.08
C THR A 11 18.51 0.20 -38.75
N PRO A 12 19.21 1.29 -38.40
CA PRO A 12 20.07 1.31 -37.23
C PRO A 12 19.23 1.24 -35.96
N ARG A 13 19.54 0.24 -35.11
CA ARG A 13 19.05 0.16 -33.73
C ARG A 13 19.41 1.46 -33.01
N GLY A 14 18.39 2.20 -32.59
CA GLY A 14 18.53 3.22 -31.56
C GLY A 14 19.22 2.60 -30.35
N ARG A 15 20.33 3.22 -29.94
CA ARG A 15 21.20 2.80 -28.85
C ARG A 15 20.41 2.93 -27.54
N MET A 16 20.02 1.81 -26.92
CA MET A 16 19.50 1.82 -25.55
C MET A 16 20.63 2.16 -24.56
N PRO A 17 20.47 3.14 -23.66
CA PRO A 17 21.32 3.28 -22.50
C PRO A 17 20.62 2.62 -21.31
N SER A 18 20.79 1.31 -21.12
CA SER A 18 20.55 0.64 -19.84
C SER A 18 21.11 -0.77 -19.89
N SER A 19 22.19 -1.02 -19.15
CA SER A 19 22.65 -2.39 -18.86
C SER A 19 21.97 -2.84 -17.57
N CYS A 20 20.76 -3.39 -17.67
CA CYS A 20 20.18 -4.19 -16.58
C CYS A 20 20.78 -5.59 -16.67
N THR A 21 21.71 -5.92 -15.78
CA THR A 21 22.26 -7.27 -15.69
C THR A 21 21.49 -8.07 -14.67
N LEU A 22 20.87 -9.17 -15.11
CA LEU A 22 20.25 -10.15 -14.25
C LEU A 22 21.38 -10.99 -13.60
N LEU A 23 21.65 -10.81 -12.30
CA LEU A 23 22.53 -11.75 -11.58
C LEU A 23 21.68 -12.85 -10.94
N SER A 24 21.74 -14.04 -11.54
CA SER A 24 21.27 -15.29 -10.93
C SER A 24 22.39 -15.87 -10.08
N HIS A 25 22.34 -15.66 -8.76
CA HIS A 25 23.15 -16.46 -7.82
C HIS A 25 22.42 -17.79 -7.55
N ILE A 26 22.98 -18.88 -8.07
CA ILE A 26 22.57 -20.24 -7.71
C ILE A 26 23.38 -20.63 -6.46
N THR A 27 22.77 -20.52 -5.27
CA THR A 27 23.27 -21.22 -4.08
C THR A 27 22.59 -22.56 -4.00
N ASN A 28 23.34 -23.61 -4.29
CA ASN A 28 22.86 -25.00 -4.20
C ASN A 28 22.88 -25.42 -2.73
N HIS A 29 21.77 -25.22 -2.01
CA HIS A 29 21.40 -26.01 -0.83
C HIS A 29 19.96 -25.68 -0.40
N GLY A 30 19.08 -26.69 -0.45
CA GLY A 30 17.82 -26.72 0.30
C GLY A 30 16.62 -26.02 -0.34
N THR A 31 15.51 -26.75 -0.42
CA THR A 31 14.19 -26.40 -0.94
C THR A 31 13.70 -24.99 -0.55
N SER A 32 13.93 -23.99 -1.40
CA SER A 32 13.22 -22.71 -1.39
C SER A 32 13.25 -22.08 -2.78
N LYS A 33 12.14 -21.42 -3.19
CA LYS A 33 12.01 -20.77 -4.51
C LYS A 33 13.09 -19.69 -4.71
N PRO A 34 13.63 -19.50 -5.93
CA PRO A 34 14.68 -18.52 -6.17
C PRO A 34 14.17 -17.08 -5.96
N ARG A 35 14.81 -16.33 -5.05
CA ARG A 35 14.60 -14.88 -4.92
C ARG A 35 15.25 -14.17 -6.11
N ARG A 36 14.45 -13.47 -6.92
CA ARG A 36 14.94 -12.57 -7.96
C ARG A 36 15.30 -11.23 -7.34
N HIS A 37 16.59 -10.88 -7.34
CA HIS A 37 17.05 -9.56 -6.94
C HIS A 37 17.20 -8.69 -8.19
N LEU A 38 16.34 -7.69 -8.38
CA LEU A 38 16.56 -6.67 -9.39
C LEU A 38 17.44 -5.57 -8.80
N SER A 39 18.65 -5.43 -9.33
CA SER A 39 19.56 -4.32 -9.05
C SER A 39 19.60 -3.43 -10.29
N CYS A 40 18.98 -2.26 -10.21
CA CYS A 40 19.12 -1.23 -11.25
C CYS A 40 20.22 -0.25 -10.84
N ALA A 41 21.34 -0.26 -11.56
CA ALA A 41 22.33 0.80 -11.46
C ALA A 41 21.95 1.90 -12.47
N ALA A 42 21.61 3.09 -11.96
CA ALA A 42 21.45 4.26 -12.82
C ALA A 42 22.82 4.69 -13.37
N THR A 43 23.06 4.45 -14.66
CA THR A 43 24.16 5.11 -15.38
C THR A 43 23.68 6.49 -15.81
N GLY A 44 23.76 7.45 -14.89
CA GLY A 44 23.40 8.85 -15.11
C GLY A 44 23.48 9.62 -13.81
N GLY A 45 24.09 10.83 -13.85
CA GLY A 45 24.37 11.67 -12.69
C GLY A 45 23.20 11.75 -11.71
N GLY A 46 23.49 11.52 -10.43
CA GLY A 46 22.47 11.37 -9.42
C GLY A 46 21.77 12.70 -9.13
N ARG A 47 20.54 12.64 -8.60
CA ARG A 47 19.78 13.82 -8.11
C ARG A 47 20.58 14.70 -7.13
N ARG A 48 21.60 14.14 -6.47
CA ARG A 48 22.49 14.87 -5.55
C ARG A 48 23.42 15.86 -6.26
N ASP A 49 23.71 15.65 -7.55
CA ASP A 49 24.61 16.51 -8.32
C ASP A 49 23.92 17.80 -8.81
N VAL A 50 22.58 17.84 -8.85
CA VAL A 50 21.81 19.05 -9.24
C VAL A 50 21.67 20.03 -8.08
N LEU A 51 21.68 19.56 -6.83
CA LEU A 51 21.50 20.41 -5.64
C LEU A 51 22.80 21.06 -5.13
N LEU A 52 23.96 20.63 -5.64
CA LEU A 52 25.26 21.24 -5.29
C LEU A 52 25.67 22.42 -6.20
N GLY A 53 24.88 22.73 -7.23
CA GLY A 53 25.12 23.85 -8.15
C GLY A 53 24.39 25.16 -7.84
N LEU A 54 23.60 25.23 -6.76
CA LEU A 54 22.77 26.40 -6.43
C LEU A 54 23.45 27.40 -5.48
N GLY A 55 24.75 27.63 -5.70
CA GLY A 55 25.50 28.71 -5.06
C GLY A 55 25.73 29.85 -6.04
N GLY A 56 24.75 30.76 -6.17
CA GLY A 56 24.96 32.11 -6.74
C GLY A 56 25.13 32.23 -8.27
N ALA A 57 24.27 33.05 -8.88
CA ALA A 57 24.50 33.77 -10.14
C ALA A 57 24.48 33.03 -11.51
N ALA A 58 23.93 31.82 -11.64
CA ALA A 58 23.79 31.15 -12.95
C ALA A 58 22.33 30.84 -13.39
N PHE A 59 21.33 31.53 -12.84
CA PHE A 59 19.92 31.22 -13.16
C PHE A 59 19.46 31.67 -14.56
N LEU A 60 20.28 32.42 -15.30
CA LEU A 60 19.90 32.99 -16.61
C LEU A 60 20.50 32.28 -17.84
N LEU A 61 21.29 31.21 -17.68
CA LEU A 61 21.88 30.49 -18.83
C LEU A 61 21.37 29.05 -19.05
N ALA A 62 20.52 28.53 -18.16
CA ALA A 62 20.06 27.14 -18.22
C ALA A 62 18.76 26.95 -19.04
N THR A 63 18.17 28.02 -19.59
CA THR A 63 16.93 27.92 -20.40
C THR A 63 17.18 27.64 -21.88
N SER A 64 18.43 27.49 -22.31
CA SER A 64 18.81 27.37 -23.73
C SER A 64 19.62 26.12 -24.11
N SER A 65 19.80 25.17 -23.20
CA SER A 65 20.37 23.85 -23.56
C SER A 65 19.27 22.79 -23.59
N SER A 66 18.92 22.35 -24.78
CA SER A 66 18.15 21.13 -25.08
C SER A 66 18.93 19.89 -24.64
N GLY A 67 19.07 19.70 -23.32
CA GLY A 67 19.68 18.54 -22.69
C GLY A 67 18.68 17.91 -21.74
N ASP A 68 18.50 16.60 -21.86
CA ASP A 68 17.55 15.76 -21.12
C ASP A 68 17.27 16.28 -19.71
N ALA A 69 16.17 17.01 -19.57
CA ALA A 69 15.56 17.24 -18.28
C ALA A 69 15.29 15.85 -17.69
N ALA A 70 15.71 15.62 -16.45
CA ALA A 70 15.39 14.39 -15.74
C ALA A 70 13.86 14.32 -15.55
N LEU A 71 13.15 13.81 -16.55
CA LEU A 71 11.71 13.61 -16.50
C LEU A 71 11.43 12.52 -15.47
N ALA A 72 10.83 12.92 -14.34
CA ALA A 72 10.33 11.96 -13.39
C ALA A 72 9.25 11.10 -14.08
N ARG A 73 9.36 9.78 -13.93
CA ARG A 73 8.33 8.82 -14.34
C ARG A 73 7.69 8.22 -13.08
N PRO A 74 6.84 8.98 -12.36
CA PRO A 74 6.15 8.43 -11.19
C PRO A 74 5.15 7.36 -11.63
N ILE A 75 4.88 6.41 -10.73
CA ILE A 75 3.79 5.44 -10.90
C ILE A 75 2.49 6.24 -11.09
N GLN A 76 1.80 5.98 -12.19
CA GLN A 76 0.51 6.60 -12.50
C GLN A 76 -0.62 5.81 -11.86
N ALA A 77 -1.79 6.45 -11.69
CA ALA A 77 -3.00 5.71 -11.41
C ALA A 77 -3.24 4.68 -12.53
N PRO A 78 -3.62 3.43 -12.19
CA PRO A 78 -3.85 2.41 -13.20
C PRO A 78 -5.10 2.74 -14.02
N ASP A 79 -5.18 2.15 -15.21
CA ASP A 79 -6.42 2.13 -15.97
C ASP A 79 -7.41 1.20 -15.26
N LEU A 80 -8.44 1.77 -14.64
CA LEU A 80 -9.45 1.01 -13.89
C LEU A 80 -10.26 0.05 -14.78
N GLN A 81 -10.22 0.23 -16.10
CA GLN A 81 -10.83 -0.69 -17.08
C GLN A 81 -9.94 -1.89 -17.39
N ASN A 82 -8.64 -1.80 -17.13
CA ASN A 82 -7.69 -2.88 -17.32
C ASN A 82 -7.38 -3.54 -15.98
N CYS A 83 -8.39 -4.15 -15.37
CA CYS A 83 -8.24 -4.93 -14.15
C CYS A 83 -8.22 -6.42 -14.50
N HIS A 84 -7.34 -7.17 -13.86
CA HIS A 84 -7.24 -8.61 -14.04
C HIS A 84 -7.31 -9.34 -12.70
N PRO A 85 -7.54 -10.67 -12.72
CA PRO A 85 -7.44 -11.46 -11.51
C PRO A 85 -6.09 -11.23 -10.81
N PRO A 86 -6.08 -11.16 -9.46
CA PRO A 86 -4.87 -10.90 -8.71
C PRO A 86 -3.83 -12.01 -8.94
N ALA A 87 -2.60 -11.61 -9.23
CA ALA A 87 -1.50 -12.52 -9.54
C ALA A 87 -0.76 -13.04 -8.29
N ASP A 88 -0.84 -12.30 -7.18
CA ASP A 88 -0.01 -12.52 -5.98
C ASP A 88 -0.71 -13.34 -4.87
N LEU A 89 -1.80 -14.05 -5.19
CA LEU A 89 -2.51 -14.88 -4.21
C LEU A 89 -1.83 -16.25 -3.99
N PRO A 90 -1.88 -16.81 -2.76
CA PRO A 90 -1.51 -18.19 -2.51
C PRO A 90 -2.32 -19.16 -3.37
N ALA A 91 -1.71 -20.26 -3.84
CA ALA A 91 -2.39 -21.25 -4.69
C ALA A 91 -3.62 -21.93 -4.03
N THR A 92 -3.72 -21.85 -2.71
CA THR A 92 -4.84 -22.36 -1.91
C THR A 92 -5.95 -21.33 -1.68
N ALA A 93 -5.74 -20.08 -2.11
CA ALA A 93 -6.74 -19.05 -1.97
C ALA A 93 -7.95 -19.35 -2.89
N PRO A 94 -9.18 -19.09 -2.41
CA PRO A 94 -10.34 -19.14 -3.30
C PRO A 94 -10.19 -18.14 -4.44
N ASN A 95 -10.86 -18.36 -5.57
CA ASN A 95 -10.87 -17.38 -6.65
C ASN A 95 -11.45 -16.06 -6.13
N VAL A 96 -10.60 -15.04 -6.00
CA VAL A 96 -10.98 -13.70 -5.55
C VAL A 96 -11.02 -12.77 -6.76
N ASP A 97 -12.19 -12.16 -6.99
CA ASP A 97 -12.31 -11.04 -7.93
C ASP A 97 -12.18 -9.72 -7.17
N CYS A 98 -11.10 -9.00 -7.46
CA CYS A 98 -10.73 -7.74 -6.84
C CYS A 98 -11.10 -6.53 -7.68
N CYS A 99 -11.64 -6.74 -8.88
CA CYS A 99 -12.01 -5.66 -9.77
C CYS A 99 -13.23 -4.90 -9.27
N GLY A 100 -13.20 -3.57 -9.47
CA GLY A 100 -14.30 -2.69 -9.06
C GLY A 100 -15.55 -2.85 -9.94
N PRO A 101 -16.71 -2.34 -9.49
CA PRO A 101 -17.98 -2.45 -10.22
C PRO A 101 -17.99 -1.73 -11.57
N THR A 102 -17.05 -0.80 -11.77
CA THR A 102 -16.84 -0.07 -13.02
C THR A 102 -15.85 -0.78 -13.96
N HIS A 103 -15.33 -1.96 -13.61
CA HIS A 103 -14.49 -2.71 -14.51
C HIS A 103 -15.29 -3.13 -15.77
N GLY A 104 -14.76 -2.82 -16.95
CA GLY A 104 -15.46 -3.02 -18.22
C GLY A 104 -16.63 -2.06 -18.47
N LYS A 105 -16.75 -0.97 -17.70
CA LYS A 105 -17.79 0.08 -17.82
C LYS A 105 -17.16 1.47 -17.68
N PRO A 106 -17.67 2.53 -18.35
CA PRO A 106 -17.12 3.88 -18.18
C PRO A 106 -16.96 4.27 -16.70
N SER A 107 -15.81 4.85 -16.34
CA SER A 107 -15.43 5.18 -14.96
C SER A 107 -16.33 6.28 -14.37
N GLY A 108 -17.43 5.94 -13.70
CA GLY A 108 -18.35 6.89 -13.05
C GLY A 108 -19.66 7.14 -13.80
N ALA A 109 -20.51 8.03 -13.29
CA ALA A 109 -21.80 8.37 -13.91
C ALA A 109 -21.63 9.03 -15.30
N ASP A 110 -20.45 9.58 -15.56
CA ASP A 110 -20.01 10.34 -16.72
C ASP A 110 -18.71 9.81 -17.35
N GLY A 111 -18.12 8.74 -16.80
CA GLY A 111 -16.95 8.06 -17.37
C GLY A 111 -15.58 8.70 -17.11
N ASN A 112 -15.53 9.83 -16.39
CA ASN A 112 -14.31 10.63 -16.22
C ASN A 112 -13.78 10.61 -14.77
N ILE A 113 -12.47 10.36 -14.63
CA ILE A 113 -11.76 10.54 -13.36
C ILE A 113 -11.67 12.05 -13.07
N THR A 114 -12.16 12.45 -11.89
CA THR A 114 -12.14 13.85 -11.46
C THR A 114 -10.94 14.12 -10.57
N ASP A 115 -10.26 15.25 -10.80
CA ASP A 115 -9.16 15.71 -9.96
C ASP A 115 -9.61 15.94 -8.51
N PHE A 116 -8.77 15.47 -7.58
CA PHE A 116 -9.02 15.64 -6.16
C PHE A 116 -9.04 17.12 -5.78
N LYS A 117 -10.09 17.51 -5.04
CA LYS A 117 -10.21 18.84 -4.42
C LYS A 117 -10.13 18.71 -2.92
N LEU A 118 -9.29 19.53 -2.30
CA LEU A 118 -9.20 19.62 -0.84
C LEU A 118 -10.56 19.98 -0.24
N PRO A 119 -10.91 19.46 0.95
CA PRO A 119 -12.04 19.95 1.72
C PRO A 119 -11.97 21.47 1.90
N ALA A 120 -13.14 22.11 1.97
CA ALA A 120 -13.21 23.53 2.29
C ALA A 120 -12.47 23.82 3.60
N ALA A 121 -11.77 24.96 3.70
CA ALA A 121 -11.03 25.34 4.91
C ALA A 121 -11.91 25.43 6.17
N LYS A 122 -13.23 25.57 6.00
CA LYS A 122 -14.24 25.63 7.07
C LYS A 122 -14.83 24.26 7.43
N ALA A 123 -14.41 23.19 6.76
CA ALA A 123 -14.87 21.84 7.06
C ALA A 123 -14.46 21.45 8.49
N PRO A 124 -15.32 20.72 9.23
CA PRO A 124 -15.02 20.32 10.59
C PRO A 124 -13.77 19.42 10.63
N LEU A 125 -12.90 19.64 11.60
CA LEU A 125 -11.79 18.75 11.89
C LEU A 125 -12.34 17.43 12.46
N ARG A 126 -11.97 16.33 11.83
CA ARG A 126 -12.31 14.97 12.28
C ARG A 126 -11.23 14.48 13.23
N VAL A 127 -11.60 14.19 14.47
CA VAL A 127 -10.67 13.70 15.50
C VAL A 127 -10.95 12.22 15.72
N ARG A 128 -10.00 11.37 15.33
CA ARG A 128 -10.10 9.92 15.46
C ARG A 128 -9.92 9.50 16.93
N PRO A 129 -10.91 8.86 17.58
CA PRO A 129 -10.75 8.41 18.95
C PRO A 129 -9.96 7.09 19.01
N ALA A 130 -9.31 6.84 20.14
CA ALA A 130 -8.73 5.54 20.44
C ALA A 130 -9.84 4.50 20.65
N ALA A 131 -9.80 3.39 19.90
CA ALA A 131 -10.87 2.39 19.87
C ALA A 131 -11.16 1.76 21.24
N ASN A 132 -10.13 1.61 22.10
CA ASN A 132 -10.26 1.09 23.46
C ASN A 132 -10.91 2.08 24.44
N LEU A 133 -10.99 3.36 24.09
CA LEU A 133 -11.60 4.43 24.91
C LEU A 133 -12.92 4.95 24.31
N ALA A 134 -13.39 4.35 23.22
CA ALA A 134 -14.62 4.75 22.56
C ALA A 134 -15.83 4.48 23.47
N ASP A 135 -16.66 5.51 23.69
CA ASP A 135 -17.88 5.37 24.47
C ASP A 135 -19.00 4.66 23.70
N ARG A 136 -20.09 4.34 24.41
CA ARG A 136 -21.23 3.61 23.83
C ARG A 136 -21.92 4.37 22.70
N GLU A 137 -21.99 5.70 22.76
CA GLU A 137 -22.65 6.51 21.73
C GLU A 137 -21.85 6.47 20.43
N TYR A 138 -20.54 6.67 20.53
CA TYR A 138 -19.63 6.56 19.41
C TYR A 138 -19.67 5.15 18.80
N VAL A 139 -19.62 4.11 19.63
CA VAL A 139 -19.67 2.71 19.16
C VAL A 139 -20.98 2.45 18.41
N ALA A 140 -22.13 2.83 18.97
CA ALA A 140 -23.42 2.67 18.29
C ALA A 140 -23.46 3.42 16.94
N LYS A 141 -22.88 4.61 16.88
CA LYS A 141 -22.74 5.39 15.64
C LYS A 141 -21.87 4.68 14.60
N TYR A 142 -20.72 4.15 15.02
CA TYR A 142 -19.80 3.43 14.12
C TYR A 142 -20.41 2.11 13.64
N GLU A 143 -21.05 1.35 14.53
CA GLU A 143 -21.78 0.13 14.19
C GLU A 143 -22.87 0.42 13.15
N ARG A 144 -23.66 1.49 13.34
CA ARG A 144 -24.66 1.91 12.37
C ARG A 144 -24.04 2.23 11.00
N ALA A 145 -22.92 2.96 10.96
CA ALA A 145 -22.26 3.30 9.71
C ALA A 145 -21.77 2.06 8.94
N VAL A 146 -21.15 1.10 9.66
CA VAL A 146 -20.68 -0.15 9.04
C VAL A 146 -21.84 -1.05 8.64
N ALA A 147 -22.91 -1.12 9.44
CA ALA A 147 -24.12 -1.87 9.08
C ALA A 147 -24.75 -1.34 7.78
N LEU A 148 -24.87 -0.01 7.64
CA LEU A 148 -25.36 0.61 6.41
C LEU A 148 -24.43 0.35 5.22
N MET A 149 -23.12 0.43 5.43
CA MET A 149 -22.14 0.12 4.37
C MET A 149 -22.21 -1.35 3.91
N LYS A 150 -22.45 -2.28 4.83
CA LYS A 150 -22.66 -3.71 4.54
C LYS A 150 -24.00 -3.99 3.85
N ALA A 151 -25.01 -3.16 4.08
CA ALA A 151 -26.33 -3.27 3.46
C ALA A 151 -26.40 -2.69 2.03
N LEU A 152 -25.36 -1.98 1.58
CA LEU A 152 -25.31 -1.47 0.21
C LEU A 152 -25.23 -2.62 -0.81
N PRO A 153 -25.77 -2.43 -2.03
CA PRO A 153 -25.59 -3.36 -3.14
C PRO A 153 -24.12 -3.68 -3.40
N ALA A 154 -23.82 -4.91 -3.79
CA ALA A 154 -22.44 -5.35 -4.02
C ALA A 154 -21.71 -4.58 -5.13
N ASP A 155 -22.45 -3.96 -6.05
CA ASP A 155 -21.95 -3.12 -7.14
C ASP A 155 -21.91 -1.62 -6.78
N ASP A 156 -22.37 -1.22 -5.60
CA ASP A 156 -22.16 0.15 -5.11
C ASP A 156 -20.66 0.32 -4.80
N PRO A 157 -19.99 1.36 -5.35
CA PRO A 157 -18.57 1.59 -5.12
C PRO A 157 -18.22 1.86 -3.64
N ARG A 158 -19.22 2.18 -2.82
CA ARG A 158 -19.10 2.45 -1.38
C ARG A 158 -19.36 1.21 -0.52
N SER A 159 -19.86 0.12 -1.10
CA SER A 159 -20.23 -1.09 -0.36
C SER A 159 -19.04 -1.66 0.42
N PHE A 160 -19.34 -2.36 1.52
CA PHE A 160 -18.30 -2.98 2.33
C PHE A 160 -17.45 -3.95 1.50
N ALA A 161 -18.08 -4.66 0.56
CA ALA A 161 -17.39 -5.54 -0.37
C ALA A 161 -16.43 -4.77 -1.29
N GLN A 162 -16.87 -3.65 -1.84
CA GLN A 162 -15.99 -2.87 -2.71
C GLN A 162 -14.84 -2.22 -1.96
N GLN A 163 -15.05 -1.78 -0.72
CA GLN A 163 -13.98 -1.17 0.07
C GLN A 163 -12.79 -2.14 0.25
N TRP A 164 -13.02 -3.41 0.62
CA TRP A 164 -11.91 -4.37 0.73
C TRP A 164 -11.31 -4.75 -0.63
N ARG A 165 -12.12 -4.79 -1.71
CA ARG A 165 -11.61 -5.03 -3.08
C ARG A 165 -10.62 -3.96 -3.54
N VAL A 166 -10.80 -2.70 -3.14
CA VAL A 166 -9.82 -1.63 -3.42
C VAL A 166 -8.45 -1.99 -2.85
N HIS A 167 -8.39 -2.52 -1.63
CA HIS A 167 -7.12 -3.00 -1.08
C HIS A 167 -6.58 -4.17 -1.88
N CYS A 168 -7.39 -5.20 -2.16
CA CYS A 168 -6.90 -6.34 -2.95
C CYS A 168 -6.32 -5.90 -4.31
N ALA A 169 -7.03 -5.02 -5.05
CA ALA A 169 -6.64 -4.68 -6.40
C ALA A 169 -5.27 -3.97 -6.50
N TYR A 170 -4.95 -3.10 -5.53
CA TYR A 170 -3.70 -2.35 -5.50
C TYR A 170 -2.54 -3.07 -4.82
N CYS A 171 -2.83 -4.18 -4.13
CA CYS A 171 -1.88 -4.87 -3.27
C CYS A 171 -1.53 -6.28 -3.75
N ASP A 172 -2.40 -6.91 -4.55
CA ASP A 172 -2.28 -8.30 -4.99
C ASP A 172 -2.17 -8.43 -6.52
N GLY A 173 -1.72 -7.37 -7.20
CA GLY A 173 -1.39 -7.41 -8.63
C GLY A 173 -2.61 -7.52 -9.55
N ALA A 174 -3.67 -6.75 -9.30
CA ALA A 174 -4.83 -6.70 -10.20
C ALA A 174 -4.72 -5.59 -11.27
N TYR A 175 -3.69 -4.74 -11.17
CA TYR A 175 -3.45 -3.61 -12.07
C TYR A 175 -2.00 -3.56 -12.51
N ASP A 176 -1.79 -3.29 -13.80
CA ASP A 176 -0.48 -2.96 -14.36
C ASP A 176 -0.20 -1.45 -14.38
N GLN A 177 1.09 -1.09 -14.41
CA GLN A 177 1.53 0.28 -14.58
C GLN A 177 1.31 0.77 -16.02
N VAL A 178 0.71 1.95 -16.15
CA VAL A 178 0.43 2.56 -17.46
C VAL A 178 1.73 2.70 -18.27
N GLY A 179 1.76 2.10 -19.46
CA GLY A 179 2.93 2.09 -20.35
C GLY A 179 3.99 1.03 -20.03
N PHE A 180 3.73 0.16 -19.05
CA PHE A 180 4.56 -0.98 -18.66
C PHE A 180 3.68 -2.20 -18.40
N PRO A 181 3.19 -2.87 -19.47
CA PRO A 181 2.43 -4.11 -19.30
C PRO A 181 3.30 -5.17 -18.59
N ASP A 182 2.67 -6.04 -17.80
CA ASP A 182 3.31 -7.07 -16.97
C ASP A 182 4.18 -6.50 -15.82
N LEU A 183 4.09 -5.19 -15.55
CA LEU A 183 4.67 -4.57 -14.37
C LEU A 183 3.56 -4.04 -13.47
N GLU A 184 3.25 -4.82 -12.45
CA GLU A 184 2.14 -4.55 -11.54
C GLU A 184 2.32 -3.25 -10.73
N VAL A 185 1.19 -2.66 -10.38
CA VAL A 185 1.11 -1.66 -9.31
C VAL A 185 1.20 -2.39 -7.97
N GLN A 186 2.18 -2.01 -7.15
CA GLN A 186 2.32 -2.48 -5.78
C GLN A 186 2.52 -1.29 -4.84
N VAL A 187 1.59 -1.13 -3.91
CA VAL A 187 1.60 -0.02 -2.94
C VAL A 187 2.32 -0.37 -1.64
N HIS A 188 2.54 -1.66 -1.37
CA HIS A 188 3.35 -2.15 -0.26
C HIS A 188 4.85 -2.16 -0.58
N ASN A 189 5.66 -2.31 0.47
CA ASN A 189 7.12 -2.47 0.39
C ASN A 189 7.84 -1.33 -0.34
N CYS A 190 7.21 -0.16 -0.44
CA CYS A 190 7.77 1.03 -1.04
C CYS A 190 7.21 2.30 -0.37
N TRP A 191 7.69 3.45 -0.83
CA TRP A 191 7.29 4.76 -0.31
C TRP A 191 5.79 5.13 -0.53
N LEU A 192 5.06 4.36 -1.34
CA LEU A 192 3.63 4.60 -1.60
C LEU A 192 2.76 4.10 -0.45
N PHE A 193 3.30 3.25 0.43
CA PHE A 193 2.58 2.63 1.54
C PHE A 193 1.79 3.66 2.36
N LEU A 194 2.47 4.67 2.92
CA LEU A 194 1.81 5.69 3.75
C LEU A 194 0.82 6.58 2.98
N PRO A 195 1.18 7.22 1.85
CA PRO A 195 0.26 8.11 1.16
C PRO A 195 -0.95 7.38 0.56
N TRP A 196 -0.78 6.17 0.04
CA TRP A 196 -1.89 5.38 -0.50
C TRP A 196 -2.88 4.99 0.60
N HIS A 197 -2.41 4.43 1.71
CA HIS A 197 -3.29 4.06 2.84
C HIS A 197 -3.96 5.28 3.47
N ARG A 198 -3.30 6.45 3.50
CA ARG A 198 -3.90 7.70 3.95
C ARG A 198 -5.10 8.09 3.08
N LEU A 199 -4.99 8.02 1.76
CA LEU A 199 -6.10 8.32 0.85
C LEU A 199 -7.20 7.26 0.92
N TYR A 200 -6.84 5.98 1.01
CA TYR A 200 -7.80 4.89 1.18
C TYR A 200 -8.68 5.11 2.42
N LEU A 201 -8.06 5.36 3.58
CA LEU A 201 -8.78 5.66 4.82
C LEU A 201 -9.53 7.01 4.77
N TYR A 202 -9.00 8.01 4.06
CA TYR A 202 -9.67 9.30 3.90
C TYR A 202 -11.04 9.13 3.22
N PHE A 203 -11.10 8.41 2.10
CA PHE A 203 -12.38 8.17 1.43
C PHE A 203 -13.28 7.22 2.22
N HIS A 204 -12.72 6.15 2.81
CA HIS A 204 -13.47 5.21 3.63
C HIS A 204 -14.21 5.89 4.80
N GLU A 205 -13.51 6.74 5.54
CA GLU A 205 -14.08 7.52 6.66
C GLU A 205 -15.19 8.47 6.19
N ARG A 206 -15.02 9.13 5.04
CA ARG A 206 -16.02 10.03 4.47
C ARG A 206 -17.26 9.29 3.99
N ILE A 207 -17.08 8.10 3.41
CA ILE A 207 -18.20 7.25 3.00
C ILE A 207 -19.03 6.86 4.22
N LEU A 208 -18.40 6.36 5.28
CA LEU A 208 -19.09 6.00 6.53
C LEU A 208 -19.88 7.17 7.09
N GLY A 209 -19.25 8.35 7.22
CA GLY A 209 -19.93 9.56 7.69
C GLY A 209 -21.13 9.94 6.83
N LYS A 210 -21.00 9.88 5.49
CA LYS A 210 -22.11 10.18 4.58
C LYS A 210 -23.27 9.20 4.70
N LEU A 211 -23.01 7.91 4.97
CA LEU A 211 -24.07 6.90 5.13
C LEU A 211 -24.95 7.17 6.36
N ILE A 212 -24.39 7.78 7.41
CA ILE A 212 -25.14 8.15 8.63
C ILE A 212 -25.55 9.63 8.68
N GLY A 213 -25.22 10.42 7.66
CA GLY A 213 -25.47 11.86 7.64
C GLY A 213 -24.62 12.67 8.62
N ASP A 214 -23.46 12.16 9.03
CA ASP A 214 -22.53 12.83 9.96
C ASP A 214 -21.23 13.17 9.24
N ASP A 215 -21.09 14.43 8.80
CA ASP A 215 -19.87 14.91 8.14
C ASP A 215 -18.68 15.07 9.11
N THR A 216 -18.93 15.01 10.43
CA THR A 216 -17.91 15.06 11.50
C THR A 216 -17.41 13.68 11.91
N PHE A 217 -18.02 12.60 11.42
CA PHE A 217 -17.60 11.23 11.72
C PHE A 217 -16.11 11.03 11.41
N ALA A 218 -15.40 10.47 12.37
CA ALA A 218 -13.99 10.09 12.29
C ALA A 218 -13.87 8.60 12.59
N LEU A 219 -12.97 7.89 11.88
CA LEU A 219 -12.69 6.48 12.18
C LEU A 219 -11.99 6.35 13.55
N PRO A 220 -12.22 5.26 14.30
CA PRO A 220 -11.38 5.00 15.47
C PRO A 220 -10.01 4.50 15.01
N PHE A 221 -8.99 4.67 15.83
CA PHE A 221 -7.69 4.02 15.62
C PHE A 221 -7.42 3.01 16.73
N TRP A 222 -6.77 1.90 16.38
CA TRP A 222 -6.28 0.95 17.38
C TRP A 222 -5.02 1.53 18.00
N ASN A 223 -5.08 1.87 19.29
CA ASN A 223 -4.02 2.54 20.05
C ASN A 223 -3.01 1.53 20.64
N TRP A 224 -2.43 0.68 19.80
CA TRP A 224 -1.51 -0.40 20.20
C TRP A 224 -0.12 0.10 20.64
N ASP A 225 0.19 1.36 20.41
CA ASP A 225 1.38 2.05 20.90
C ASP A 225 1.25 2.53 22.36
N ALA A 226 0.07 2.39 22.97
CA ALA A 226 -0.17 2.60 24.40
C ALA A 226 -0.55 1.28 25.09
N PRO A 227 -0.05 0.98 26.30
CA PRO A 227 -0.33 -0.30 26.99
C PRO A 227 -1.82 -0.64 27.11
N ALA A 228 -2.67 0.34 27.40
CA ALA A 228 -4.12 0.15 27.53
C ALA A 228 -4.84 -0.20 26.21
N GLY A 229 -4.18 -0.08 25.06
CA GLY A 229 -4.71 -0.40 23.74
C GLY A 229 -4.00 -1.58 23.05
N MET A 230 -3.11 -2.31 23.74
CA MET A 230 -2.38 -3.46 23.20
C MET A 230 -3.21 -4.76 23.09
N THR A 231 -4.47 -4.74 23.52
CA THR A 231 -5.42 -5.83 23.28
C THR A 231 -6.33 -5.48 22.10
N LEU A 232 -6.94 -6.47 21.46
CA LEU A 232 -7.98 -6.23 20.45
C LEU A 232 -9.08 -5.34 21.07
N PRO A 233 -9.43 -4.17 20.49
CA PRO A 233 -10.43 -3.30 21.09
C PRO A 233 -11.77 -4.04 21.25
N PRO A 234 -12.42 -4.00 22.44
CA PRO A 234 -13.62 -4.78 22.70
C PRO A 234 -14.78 -4.54 21.71
N ILE A 235 -14.82 -3.36 21.08
CA ILE A 235 -15.79 -3.01 20.04
C ILE A 235 -15.77 -3.97 18.85
N TYR A 236 -14.63 -4.62 18.60
CA TYR A 236 -14.46 -5.61 17.53
C TYR A 236 -14.76 -7.04 18.00
N ALA A 237 -14.74 -7.33 19.30
CA ALA A 237 -14.90 -8.69 19.84
C ALA A 237 -16.37 -9.12 20.04
N ASN A 238 -17.33 -8.18 20.01
CA ASN A 238 -18.74 -8.47 20.16
C ASN A 238 -19.30 -9.18 18.91
N LYS A 239 -19.57 -10.49 18.99
CA LYS A 239 -20.10 -11.31 17.88
C LYS A 239 -21.42 -10.83 17.27
N SER A 240 -22.21 -10.05 18.00
CA SER A 240 -23.47 -9.48 17.51
C SER A 240 -23.28 -8.15 16.77
N SER A 241 -22.07 -7.57 16.82
CA SER A 241 -21.75 -6.29 16.20
C SER A 241 -21.49 -6.44 14.71
N PRO A 242 -21.90 -5.47 13.87
CA PRO A 242 -21.46 -5.40 12.47
C PRO A 242 -19.94 -5.19 12.34
N LEU A 243 -19.23 -4.84 13.41
CA LEU A 243 -17.77 -4.68 13.44
C LEU A 243 -17.03 -6.01 13.66
N TYR A 244 -17.75 -7.07 14.02
CA TYR A 244 -17.17 -8.39 14.22
C TYR A 244 -16.76 -9.05 12.89
N ASP A 245 -15.68 -9.84 12.96
CA ASP A 245 -15.24 -10.73 11.90
C ASP A 245 -14.83 -12.05 12.54
N GLU A 246 -15.42 -13.16 12.07
CA GLU A 246 -15.15 -14.51 12.54
C GLU A 246 -13.80 -15.05 12.06
N ARG A 247 -13.20 -14.44 11.03
CA ARG A 247 -11.93 -14.87 10.43
C ARG A 247 -10.70 -14.33 11.16
N ARG A 248 -10.85 -13.84 12.40
CA ARG A 248 -9.74 -13.47 13.28
C ARG A 248 -9.22 -14.71 14.03
N ASN A 249 -7.97 -14.65 14.48
CA ASN A 249 -7.43 -15.70 15.33
C ASN A 249 -8.27 -15.83 16.62
N PRO A 250 -8.91 -16.99 16.89
CA PRO A 250 -9.73 -17.18 18.08
C PRO A 250 -8.91 -17.18 19.38
N ALA A 251 -7.60 -17.46 19.32
CA ALA A 251 -6.70 -17.40 20.47
C ALA A 251 -6.29 -15.96 20.84
N HIS A 252 -6.34 -15.02 19.89
CA HIS A 252 -5.93 -13.62 20.08
C HIS A 252 -7.10 -12.67 20.35
N GLN A 253 -8.18 -13.19 20.95
CA GLN A 253 -9.29 -12.37 21.42
C GLN A 253 -8.95 -11.74 22.78
N PRO A 254 -9.61 -10.63 23.19
CA PRO A 254 -9.38 -10.03 24.50
C PRO A 254 -9.56 -11.08 25.62
N PRO A 255 -8.70 -11.08 26.66
CA PRO A 255 -7.71 -10.06 26.99
C PRO A 255 -6.29 -10.31 26.43
N PHE A 256 -6.11 -11.12 25.38
CA PHE A 256 -4.79 -11.40 24.80
C PHE A 256 -4.04 -10.11 24.42
N LEU A 257 -2.80 -9.99 24.89
CA LEU A 257 -1.89 -8.89 24.53
C LEU A 257 -1.23 -9.21 23.20
N MET A 258 -1.38 -8.30 22.24
CA MET A 258 -0.78 -8.50 20.92
C MET A 258 0.74 -8.46 20.99
N ASP A 259 1.37 -9.22 20.10
CA ASP A 259 2.81 -9.18 19.87
C ASP A 259 3.08 -8.38 18.58
N LEU A 260 3.75 -7.23 18.71
CA LEU A 260 4.11 -6.39 17.55
C LEU A 260 5.28 -6.95 16.73
N ASP A 261 5.96 -7.99 17.22
CA ASP A 261 7.00 -8.74 16.51
C ASP A 261 6.57 -10.19 16.20
N TYR A 262 5.25 -10.42 16.10
CA TYR A 262 4.67 -11.75 15.92
C TYR A 262 5.20 -12.44 14.66
N ASN A 263 5.79 -13.63 14.86
CA ASN A 263 6.39 -14.43 13.79
C ASN A 263 5.52 -15.61 13.33
N GLY A 264 4.27 -15.69 13.81
CA GLY A 264 3.36 -16.80 13.53
C GLY A 264 3.24 -17.85 14.65
N THR A 265 3.98 -17.71 15.75
CA THR A 265 3.89 -18.60 16.93
C THR A 265 3.81 -17.77 18.21
N ASP A 266 2.97 -18.20 19.16
CA ASP A 266 2.84 -17.55 20.47
C ASP A 266 3.95 -18.01 21.42
N ASP A 267 4.69 -17.07 22.01
CA ASP A 267 5.66 -17.36 23.08
C ASP A 267 4.96 -17.34 24.44
N THR A 268 4.74 -18.53 25.00
CA THR A 268 4.07 -18.70 26.30
C THR A 268 4.99 -18.42 27.50
N THR A 269 6.27 -18.11 27.27
CA THR A 269 7.24 -17.81 28.32
C THR A 269 7.31 -16.31 28.67
N VAL A 270 6.80 -15.45 27.78
CA VAL A 270 6.80 -13.99 27.95
C VAL A 270 5.64 -13.57 28.87
N THR A 271 5.95 -12.82 29.93
CA THR A 271 4.93 -12.24 30.81
C THR A 271 4.25 -11.02 30.16
N SER A 272 3.08 -10.64 30.66
CA SER A 272 2.37 -9.45 30.18
C SER A 272 3.22 -8.17 30.21
N ASP A 273 3.97 -7.95 31.30
CA ASP A 273 4.83 -6.77 31.43
C ASP A 273 6.00 -6.80 30.43
N GLN A 274 6.56 -7.98 30.19
CA GLN A 274 7.60 -8.16 29.18
C GLN A 274 7.06 -7.92 27.77
N GLN A 275 5.86 -8.41 27.45
CA GLN A 275 5.23 -8.18 26.15
C GLN A 275 4.95 -6.69 25.92
N ILE A 276 4.47 -5.97 26.94
CA ILE A 276 4.25 -4.52 26.87
C ILE A 276 5.56 -3.78 26.61
N ASP A 277 6.63 -4.10 27.37
CA ASP A 277 7.95 -3.50 27.19
C ASP A 277 8.53 -3.79 25.79
N GLN A 278 8.40 -5.02 25.29
CA GLN A 278 8.80 -5.40 23.93
C GLN A 278 8.03 -4.59 22.87
N ASN A 279 6.70 -4.49 22.98
CA ASN A 279 5.88 -3.70 22.07
C ASN A 279 6.32 -2.23 22.04
N LEU A 280 6.55 -1.59 23.20
CA LEU A 280 7.01 -0.21 23.27
C LEU A 280 8.39 -0.02 22.63
N LYS A 281 9.29 -1.00 22.78
CA LYS A 281 10.61 -0.99 22.13
C LYS A 281 10.51 -1.12 20.61
N ILE A 282 9.60 -1.95 20.10
CA ILE A 282 9.31 -2.04 18.67
C ILE A 282 8.82 -0.68 18.15
N MET A 283 7.88 -0.03 18.84
CA MET A 283 7.40 1.31 18.45
C MET A 283 8.51 2.34 18.38
N TYR A 284 9.33 2.39 19.44
CA TYR A 284 10.47 3.29 19.49
C TYR A 284 11.43 3.06 18.31
N ARG A 285 11.73 1.79 18.01
CA ARG A 285 12.59 1.41 16.88
C ARG A 285 12.00 1.87 15.55
N GLN A 286 10.72 1.61 15.29
CA GLN A 286 10.07 1.96 14.02
C GLN A 286 9.96 3.48 13.79
N ALA A 287 9.76 4.26 14.85
CA ALA A 287 9.57 5.71 14.74
C ALA A 287 10.88 6.52 14.82
N SER A 288 11.88 6.04 15.57
CA SER A 288 13.03 6.87 15.97
C SER A 288 14.37 6.37 15.45
N ILE A 289 14.48 5.10 15.07
CA ILE A 289 15.74 4.53 14.59
C ILE A 289 15.70 4.52 13.06
N PRO A 290 16.53 5.34 12.38
CA PRO A 290 16.67 5.22 10.94
C PRO A 290 17.13 3.79 10.63
N HIS A 291 16.45 3.10 9.73
CA HIS A 291 16.94 1.83 9.20
C HIS A 291 18.30 2.10 8.54
N LYS A 292 19.39 1.96 9.30
CA LYS A 292 20.72 1.81 8.72
C LYS A 292 20.63 0.53 7.92
N SER A 293 20.79 0.65 6.60
CA SER A 293 20.97 -0.51 5.74
C SER A 293 22.05 -1.38 6.40
N LEU A 294 21.69 -2.61 6.78
CA LEU A 294 22.63 -3.64 7.17
C LEU A 294 23.45 -4.01 5.92
N VAL A 295 24.39 -3.15 5.56
CA VAL A 295 25.44 -3.42 4.58
C VAL A 295 26.71 -3.63 5.40
N SER A 296 27.16 -4.88 5.42
CA SER A 296 28.43 -5.38 5.97
C SER A 296 28.71 -5.17 7.46
N LEU A 297 28.36 -6.20 8.24
CA LEU A 297 29.12 -6.61 9.43
C LEU A 297 29.57 -8.08 9.32
N ASN A 298 29.85 -8.55 8.09
CA ASN A 298 30.53 -9.82 7.85
C ASN A 298 31.93 -9.56 7.29
N THR A 299 32.83 -9.07 8.13
CA THR A 299 34.28 -9.27 8.04
C THR A 299 34.88 -8.65 9.28
N LEU A 300 35.09 -9.46 10.31
CA LEU A 300 36.18 -9.36 11.28
C LEU A 300 36.21 -10.71 12.03
N SER A 301 36.93 -11.65 11.43
CA SER A 301 37.61 -12.76 12.12
C SER A 301 39.05 -12.74 11.64
#